data_AF-A0A813DP87-F1
#
_entry.id   AF-A0A813DP87-F1
#
_cell.length_a   1.000
_cell.length_b   1.000
_cell.length_c   1.000
_cell.angle_alpha   90.00
_cell.angle_beta   90.00
_cell.angle_gamma   90.00
#
_symmetry.space_group_name_H-M   'P 1'
#
loop_
_entity.id
_entity.type
_entity.pdbx_description
1 polymer ?
#
loop_
_entity_poly.entity_id
_entity_poly.type
_entity_poly.pdbx_seq_one_letter_code
_entity_poly.pdbx_strand_id
1 'polypeptide(L)'
;MSRCFCGHDYGAHAWSKGRKEPRPKCGSCGCPGFRYIPRRPEEVGEWWLPRRRGFDVRLWRANCKCGHSHEEHDSSSLRCRGCGCPSFSSAWECVSCEGKWQDHETLWESEEERRHCGRSVGQAFMPLSSTPE
;
A
#
# COMPACT_ATOMS: atom_id res chain seq x y z
N MET A 1 8.79 -7.65 -0.36
CA MET A 1 8.66 -6.32 -1.02
C MET A 1 7.27 -5.73 -0.78
N SER A 2 7.06 -4.43 -0.96
CA SER A 2 5.73 -3.81 -0.86
C SER A 2 5.19 -3.50 -2.25
N ARG A 3 3.87 -3.53 -2.45
CA ARG A 3 3.22 -3.23 -3.74
C ARG A 3 2.50 -1.90 -3.71
N CYS A 4 2.55 -1.23 -4.84
CA CYS A 4 1.81 -0.01 -5.10
C CYS A 4 0.41 -0.33 -5.64
N PHE A 5 -0.54 0.58 -5.43
CA PHE A 5 -1.86 0.57 -6.07
C PHE A 5 -1.82 0.42 -7.60
N CYS A 6 -0.72 0.81 -8.27
CA CYS A 6 -0.57 0.58 -9.70
C CYS A 6 -0.21 -0.87 -10.09
N GLY A 7 -0.10 -1.79 -9.13
CA GLY A 7 0.26 -3.19 -9.32
C GLY A 7 1.77 -3.48 -9.24
N HIS A 8 2.63 -2.48 -9.44
CA HIS A 8 4.08 -2.64 -9.41
C HIS A 8 4.68 -2.65 -8.00
N ASP A 9 5.83 -3.32 -7.85
CA ASP A 9 6.59 -3.31 -6.60
C ASP A 9 7.23 -1.95 -6.32
N TYR A 10 7.58 -1.71 -5.05
CA TYR A 10 8.31 -0.52 -4.64
C TYR A 10 9.61 -0.31 -5.43
N GLY A 11 10.31 -1.39 -5.82
CA GLY A 11 11.54 -1.30 -6.62
C GLY A 11 11.36 -0.68 -8.01
N ALA A 12 10.13 -0.65 -8.55
CA ALA A 12 9.81 0.04 -9.79
C ALA A 12 9.59 1.55 -9.61
N HIS A 13 9.63 2.04 -8.36
CA HIS A 13 9.42 3.44 -8.02
C HIS A 13 10.75 4.12 -7.68
N ALA A 14 11.05 5.20 -8.35
CA ALA A 14 12.29 5.94 -8.19
C ALA A 14 12.03 7.37 -7.73
N TRP A 15 12.92 7.87 -6.88
CA TRP A 15 12.93 9.28 -6.50
C TRP A 15 13.60 10.10 -7.61
N SER A 16 13.06 11.28 -7.89
CA SER A 16 13.75 12.25 -8.73
C SER A 16 14.98 12.81 -8.01
N LYS A 17 15.96 13.28 -8.80
CA LYS A 17 17.17 13.90 -8.26
C LYS A 17 16.79 15.10 -7.38
N GLY A 18 17.22 15.06 -6.12
CA GLY A 18 16.94 16.10 -5.12
C GLY A 18 15.65 15.92 -4.31
N ARG A 19 14.92 14.79 -4.45
CA ARG A 19 13.75 14.41 -3.62
C ARG A 19 12.74 15.55 -3.39
N LYS A 20 12.43 16.31 -4.44
CA LYS A 20 11.45 17.41 -4.37
C LYS A 20 10.01 16.91 -4.31
N GLU A 21 9.78 15.68 -4.72
CA GLU A 21 8.46 15.07 -4.82
C GLU A 21 8.08 14.42 -3.48
N PRO A 22 6.81 14.48 -3.05
CA PRO A 22 6.38 13.89 -1.79
C PRO A 22 6.39 12.35 -1.82
N ARG A 23 6.40 11.74 -3.01
CA ARG A 23 6.32 10.29 -3.22
C ARG A 23 7.15 9.90 -4.44
N PRO A 24 7.81 8.72 -4.46
CA PRO A 24 8.57 8.27 -5.62
C PRO A 24 7.62 7.83 -6.74
N LYS A 25 7.90 8.29 -7.97
CA LYS A 25 7.11 7.95 -9.17
C LYS A 25 7.45 6.56 -9.70
N CYS A 26 6.47 5.92 -10.34
CA CYS A 26 6.72 4.65 -11.02
C CYS A 26 7.47 4.89 -12.34
N GLY A 27 8.52 4.11 -12.61
CA GLY A 27 9.22 4.13 -13.90
C GLY A 27 8.52 3.33 -15.00
N SER A 28 7.63 2.40 -14.63
CA SER A 28 6.98 1.46 -15.56
C SER A 28 5.57 1.88 -16.01
N CYS A 29 4.95 2.85 -15.33
CA CYS A 29 3.61 3.34 -15.69
C CYS A 29 3.40 4.79 -15.26
N GLY A 30 2.30 5.42 -15.72
CA GLY A 30 1.92 6.80 -15.38
C GLY A 30 1.43 7.01 -13.94
N CYS A 31 1.86 6.18 -12.98
CA CYS A 31 1.47 6.30 -11.58
C CYS A 31 2.17 7.52 -10.94
N PRO A 32 1.42 8.43 -10.29
CA PRO A 32 1.95 9.69 -9.78
C PRO A 32 2.85 9.51 -8.55
N GLY A 33 2.76 8.38 -7.86
CA GLY A 33 3.57 8.08 -6.70
C GLY A 33 3.18 6.78 -6.03
N PHE A 34 4.13 6.16 -5.32
CA PHE A 34 3.87 4.93 -4.60
C PHE A 34 2.76 5.10 -3.54
N ARG A 35 1.74 4.24 -3.61
CA ARG A 35 0.63 4.11 -2.65
C ARG A 35 0.53 2.66 -2.23
N TYR A 36 0.83 2.36 -0.98
CA TYR A 36 0.81 0.99 -0.47
C TYR A 36 -0.56 0.34 -0.68
N ILE A 37 -0.58 -0.88 -1.23
CA ILE A 37 -1.75 -1.75 -1.26
C ILE A 37 -1.36 -3.11 -0.67
N PRO A 38 -2.21 -3.71 0.18
CA PRO A 38 -1.99 -5.06 0.67
C PRO A 38 -1.87 -6.07 -0.47
N ARG A 39 -1.05 -7.10 -0.25
CA ARG A 39 -0.83 -8.18 -1.22
C ARG A 39 -1.34 -9.53 -0.79
N ARG A 40 -1.64 -9.66 0.50
CA ARG A 40 -2.13 -10.88 1.09
C ARG A 40 -3.41 -10.62 1.87
N PRO A 41 -4.34 -11.58 1.89
CA PRO A 41 -5.58 -11.44 2.65
C PRO A 41 -5.34 -11.29 4.16
N GLU A 42 -4.25 -11.86 4.69
CA GLU A 42 -3.87 -11.71 6.10
C GLU A 42 -3.62 -10.25 6.51
N GLU A 43 -3.13 -9.40 5.58
CA GLU A 43 -2.81 -7.99 5.84
C GLU A 43 -4.07 -7.13 6.00
N VAL A 44 -5.25 -7.68 5.66
CA VAL A 44 -6.56 -7.00 5.71
C VAL A 44 -7.58 -7.75 6.57
N GLY A 45 -7.10 -8.63 7.46
CA GLY A 45 -7.97 -9.39 8.37
C GLY A 45 -8.71 -10.57 7.72
N GLU A 46 -8.47 -10.86 6.44
CA GLU A 46 -9.07 -11.99 5.71
C GLU A 46 -8.23 -13.29 5.85
N TRP A 47 -7.59 -13.50 7.01
CA TRP A 47 -6.66 -14.62 7.26
C TRP A 47 -7.28 -16.02 7.07
N TRP A 48 -8.61 -16.12 7.01
CA TRP A 48 -9.35 -17.35 6.77
C TRP A 48 -9.42 -17.73 5.27
N LEU A 49 -9.20 -16.80 4.34
CA LEU A 49 -9.26 -17.06 2.89
C LEU A 49 -8.24 -18.11 2.43
N PRO A 50 -6.94 -18.05 2.81
CA PRO A 50 -5.95 -19.06 2.46
C PRO A 50 -6.28 -20.48 2.94
N ARG A 51 -7.15 -20.61 3.95
CA ARG A 51 -7.57 -21.91 4.50
C ARG A 51 -8.70 -22.55 3.68
N ARG A 52 -9.30 -21.83 2.73
CA ARG A 52 -10.32 -22.39 1.82
C ARG A 52 -9.68 -23.29 0.77
N ARG A 53 -10.29 -24.45 0.54
CA ARG A 53 -9.87 -25.39 -0.49
C ARG A 53 -9.89 -24.71 -1.86
N GLY A 54 -8.77 -24.76 -2.58
CA GLY A 54 -8.65 -24.20 -3.93
C GLY A 54 -8.37 -22.69 -3.99
N PHE A 55 -8.13 -22.03 -2.85
CA PHE A 55 -7.72 -20.62 -2.84
C PHE A 55 -6.23 -20.48 -3.19
N ASP A 56 -5.89 -19.62 -4.15
CA ASP A 56 -4.51 -19.28 -4.49
C ASP A 56 -4.19 -17.84 -4.06
N VAL A 57 -3.32 -17.71 -3.06
CA VAL A 57 -2.86 -16.41 -2.51
C VAL A 57 -2.20 -15.55 -3.58
N ARG A 58 -1.58 -16.14 -4.61
CA ARG A 58 -0.89 -15.40 -5.68
C ARG A 58 -1.85 -14.67 -6.61
N LEU A 59 -3.07 -15.16 -6.72
CA LEU A 59 -4.14 -14.57 -7.53
C LEU A 59 -4.94 -13.52 -6.75
N TRP A 60 -4.81 -13.48 -5.43
CA TRP A 60 -5.54 -12.52 -4.61
C TRP A 60 -5.13 -11.08 -4.94
N ARG A 61 -6.13 -10.20 -4.95
CA ARG A 61 -5.97 -8.76 -5.13
C ARG A 61 -6.90 -8.05 -4.16
N ALA A 62 -6.46 -6.91 -3.65
CA ALA A 62 -7.31 -6.04 -2.85
C ALA A 62 -8.47 -5.53 -3.71
N ASN A 63 -9.70 -5.83 -3.28
CA ASN A 63 -10.92 -5.50 -4.01
C ASN A 63 -11.54 -4.19 -3.52
N CYS A 64 -12.17 -3.50 -4.46
CA CYS A 64 -13.05 -2.36 -4.22
C CYS A 64 -14.46 -2.86 -3.86
N LYS A 65 -15.27 -2.04 -3.21
CA LYS A 65 -16.70 -2.28 -2.98
C LYS A 65 -17.49 -2.53 -4.28
N CYS A 66 -16.98 -2.07 -5.43
CA CYS A 66 -17.59 -2.34 -6.73
C CYS A 66 -17.35 -3.76 -7.25
N GLY A 67 -16.58 -4.59 -6.54
CA GLY A 67 -16.26 -5.97 -6.91
C GLY A 67 -14.98 -6.13 -7.74
N HIS A 68 -14.49 -5.05 -8.34
CA HIS A 68 -13.25 -5.06 -9.14
C HIS A 68 -12.01 -4.88 -8.26
N SER A 69 -10.90 -5.43 -8.72
CA SER A 69 -9.59 -5.31 -8.07
C SER A 69 -9.03 -3.88 -8.18
N HIS A 70 -8.07 -3.55 -7.31
CA HIS A 70 -7.34 -2.28 -7.40
C HIS A 70 -6.60 -2.09 -8.74
N GLU A 71 -6.18 -3.16 -9.40
CA GLU A 71 -5.48 -3.10 -10.70
C GLU A 71 -6.41 -2.65 -11.85
N GLU A 72 -7.73 -2.86 -11.69
CA GLU A 72 -8.76 -2.38 -12.61
C GLU A 72 -9.15 -0.92 -12.36
N HIS A 73 -8.57 -0.28 -11.33
CA HIS A 73 -8.73 1.12 -11.07
C HIS A 73 -7.51 1.89 -11.58
N ASP A 74 -7.76 3.09 -12.10
CA ASP A 74 -6.70 3.95 -12.56
C ASP A 74 -5.85 4.45 -11.38
N SER A 75 -4.53 4.31 -11.44
CA SER A 75 -3.66 4.63 -10.30
C SER A 75 -3.62 6.12 -9.94
N SER A 76 -4.00 6.99 -10.88
CA SER A 76 -3.98 8.44 -10.70
C SER A 76 -5.32 8.93 -10.18
N SER A 77 -6.39 8.62 -10.91
CA SER A 77 -7.76 9.07 -10.63
C SER A 77 -8.55 8.17 -9.68
N LEU A 78 -8.06 6.96 -9.40
CA LEU A 78 -8.72 5.92 -8.62
C LEU A 78 -10.07 5.46 -9.18
N ARG A 79 -10.45 5.88 -10.39
CA ARG A 79 -11.72 5.48 -11.02
C ARG A 79 -11.61 4.04 -11.53
N CYS A 80 -12.68 3.28 -11.40
CA CYS A 80 -12.73 1.94 -11.98
C CYS A 80 -12.83 2.03 -13.51
N ARG A 81 -12.13 1.16 -14.22
CA ARG A 81 -12.20 1.03 -15.68
C ARG A 81 -13.27 0.04 -16.12
N GLY A 82 -13.63 -0.92 -15.26
CA GLY A 82 -14.64 -1.94 -15.53
C GLY A 82 -16.07 -1.51 -15.24
N CYS A 83 -16.28 -0.45 -14.45
CA CYS A 83 -17.61 0.09 -14.15
C CYS A 83 -17.57 1.59 -13.83
N GLY A 84 -18.73 2.21 -13.61
CA GLY A 84 -18.85 3.64 -13.28
C GLY A 84 -18.42 4.05 -11.86
N CYS A 85 -17.67 3.21 -11.13
CA CYS A 85 -17.25 3.51 -9.76
C CYS A 85 -16.32 4.75 -9.74
N PRO A 86 -16.68 5.81 -9.00
CA PRO A 86 -16.01 7.10 -9.11
C PRO A 86 -14.65 7.15 -8.41
N SER A 87 -14.39 6.25 -7.48
CA SER A 87 -13.11 6.14 -6.77
C SER A 87 -13.01 4.79 -6.08
N PHE A 88 -11.79 4.30 -5.87
CA PHE A 88 -11.54 3.06 -5.15
C PHE A 88 -11.97 3.20 -3.67
N SER A 89 -12.84 2.30 -3.22
CA SER A 89 -13.23 2.17 -1.81
C SER A 89 -13.02 0.73 -1.39
N SER A 90 -12.18 0.48 -0.38
CA SER A 90 -11.86 -0.90 0.00
C SER A 90 -13.10 -1.66 0.46
N ALA A 91 -13.24 -2.90 -0.03
CA ALA A 91 -14.25 -3.85 0.46
C ALA A 91 -13.89 -4.41 1.86
N TRP A 92 -12.64 -4.21 2.28
CA TRP A 92 -12.03 -4.64 3.54
C TRP A 92 -11.64 -3.43 4.40
N GLU A 93 -11.20 -3.70 5.63
CA GLU A 93 -10.78 -2.72 6.63
C GLU A 93 -9.35 -2.96 7.09
N CYS A 94 -8.69 -1.90 7.51
CA CYS A 94 -7.33 -1.99 8.05
C CYS A 94 -7.35 -2.80 9.35
N VAL A 95 -6.52 -3.84 9.41
CA VAL A 95 -6.44 -4.72 10.60
C VAL A 95 -6.01 -3.98 11.87
N SER A 96 -5.33 -2.84 11.74
CA SER A 96 -4.79 -2.09 12.87
C SER A 96 -5.72 -1.01 13.42
N CYS A 97 -6.59 -0.43 12.59
CA CYS A 97 -7.41 0.72 12.98
C CYS A 97 -8.87 0.65 12.52
N GLU A 98 -9.27 -0.42 11.84
CA GLU A 98 -10.63 -0.66 11.32
C GLU A 98 -11.09 0.37 10.26
N GLY A 99 -10.24 1.32 9.89
CA GLY A 99 -10.50 2.31 8.84
C GLY A 99 -10.43 1.74 7.43
N LYS A 100 -10.97 2.48 6.44
CA LYS A 100 -10.90 2.09 5.03
C LYS A 100 -9.57 2.47 4.40
N TRP A 101 -9.14 1.73 3.38
CA TRP A 101 -7.85 1.97 2.71
C TRP A 101 -7.72 3.40 2.16
N GLN A 102 -8.80 3.93 1.58
CA GLN A 102 -8.78 5.27 0.98
C GLN A 102 -8.55 6.39 1.99
N ASP A 103 -8.74 6.13 3.29
CA ASP A 103 -8.50 7.07 4.38
C ASP A 103 -7.04 6.97 4.90
N HIS A 104 -6.23 6.10 4.31
CA HIS A 104 -4.82 5.94 4.64
C HIS A 104 -3.92 6.59 3.60
N GLU A 105 -2.76 7.06 4.06
CA GLU A 105 -1.69 7.50 3.18
C GLU A 105 -0.37 6.79 3.47
N THR A 106 0.47 6.70 2.44
CA THR A 106 1.84 6.21 2.59
C THR A 106 2.75 7.39 2.90
N LEU A 107 3.32 7.36 4.09
CA LEU A 107 4.26 8.37 4.57
C LEU A 107 5.70 7.98 4.23
N TRP A 108 6.54 9.00 4.05
CA TRP A 108 7.97 8.87 3.84
C TRP A 108 8.66 9.77 4.86
N GLU A 109 9.63 9.22 5.57
CA GLU A 109 10.50 9.99 6.47
C GLU A 109 11.96 9.60 6.18
N SER A 110 12.83 10.59 6.09
CA SER A 110 14.28 10.41 6.11
C SER A 110 14.80 10.21 7.53
N GLU A 111 16.01 9.67 7.64
CA GLU A 111 16.67 9.54 8.93
C GLU A 111 16.95 10.92 9.54
N GLU A 112 17.33 11.90 8.73
CA GLU A 112 17.62 13.26 9.14
C GLU A 112 16.38 13.95 9.73
N GLU A 113 15.21 13.83 9.08
CA GLU A 113 13.93 14.36 9.61
C GLU A 113 13.61 13.74 10.97
N ARG A 114 13.80 12.42 11.12
CA ARG A 114 13.56 11.72 12.39
C ARG A 114 14.52 12.19 13.48
N ARG A 115 15.82 12.34 13.17
CA ARG A 115 16.82 12.90 14.11
C ARG A 115 16.44 14.30 14.56
N HIS A 116 16.02 15.17 13.63
CA HIS A 116 15.63 16.53 13.94
C HIS A 116 14.38 16.60 14.84
N CYS A 117 13.45 15.66 14.67
CA CYS A 117 12.28 15.52 15.53
C CYS A 117 12.52 14.70 16.81
N GLY A 118 13.77 14.32 17.13
CA GLY A 118 14.11 13.52 18.31
C GLY A 118 13.50 12.10 18.30
N ARG A 119 13.19 11.57 17.13
CA ARG A 119 12.61 10.23 16.94
C ARG A 119 13.70 9.18 16.77
N SER A 120 13.38 7.92 17.07
CA SER A 120 14.30 6.79 16.92
C SER A 120 14.73 6.57 15.46
N VAL A 121 15.98 6.16 15.27
CA VAL A 121 16.59 5.89 13.95
C VAL A 121 17.38 4.57 13.96
N GLY A 122 17.73 4.07 12.78
CA GLY A 122 18.50 2.83 12.64
C GLY A 122 17.81 1.62 13.28
N GLN A 123 18.55 0.84 14.06
CA GLN A 123 18.00 -0.34 14.74
C GLN A 123 16.90 -0.01 15.75
N ALA A 124 16.98 1.15 16.42
CA ALA A 124 15.98 1.58 17.39
C ALA A 124 14.62 1.92 16.74
N PHE A 125 14.57 2.12 15.42
CA PHE A 125 13.32 2.32 14.67
C PHE A 125 12.64 1.02 14.26
N MET A 126 13.34 -0.11 14.25
CA MET A 126 12.78 -1.37 13.77
C MET A 126 11.54 -1.78 14.60
N PRO A 127 10.51 -2.38 13.97
CA PRO A 127 9.37 -2.92 14.70
C PRO A 127 9.85 -3.85 15.82
N LEU A 128 9.19 -3.78 16.98
CA LEU A 128 9.50 -4.58 18.18
C LEU A 128 10.88 -4.31 18.81
N SER A 129 11.57 -3.22 18.45
CA SER A 129 12.87 -2.83 19.06
C SER A 129 12.80 -2.60 20.57
N SER A 130 11.61 -2.37 21.12
CA SER A 130 11.37 -2.15 22.57
C SER A 130 10.94 -3.40 23.35
N THR A 131 10.85 -4.56 22.70
CA THR A 131 10.46 -5.83 23.34
C THR A 131 11.72 -6.70 23.53
N PRO A 132 12.10 -7.05 24.77
CA PRO A 132 13.21 -7.98 25.00
C PRO A 132 12.89 -9.38 24.46
N GLU A 133 13.94 -10.13 24.07
CA GLU A 133 13.85 -11.53 23.59
C GLU A 133 13.24 -12.49 24.61
#